data_AF-A0AB36Z907-F1
#
_entry.id   AF-A0AB36Z907-F1
#
_cell.length_a   1.000
_cell.length_b   1.000
_cell.length_c   1.000
_cell.angle_alpha   90.00
_cell.angle_beta   90.00
_cell.angle_gamma   90.00
#
_symmetry.space_group_name_H-M   'P 1'
#
loop_
_entity.id
_entity.type
_entity.pdbx_description
1 polymer ?
#
loop_
_entity_poly.entity_id
_entity_poly.type
_entity_poly.pdbx_seq_one_letter_code
_entity_poly.pdbx_strand_id
1 'polypeptide(L)'
;MTDYARPAVADRVFIGEDGRPIPYGTRWQGESPPDESYSVTSDLERFQPLHTVADALLEHLERTYDVTVEDDPALASRDEAEIS
;
A
#
# COMPACT_ATOMS: atom_id res chain seq x y z
N MET A 1 12.13 -8.04 -25.07
CA MET A 1 11.82 -7.62 -23.69
C MET A 1 10.39 -7.13 -23.69
N THR A 2 9.56 -7.59 -22.75
CA THR A 2 8.17 -7.15 -22.63
C THR A 2 8.11 -6.07 -21.58
N ASP A 3 7.45 -4.96 -21.85
CA ASP A 3 7.25 -3.88 -20.89
C ASP A 3 6.57 -4.38 -19.61
N TYR A 4 6.80 -3.68 -18.50
CA TYR A 4 6.09 -3.96 -17.25
C TYR A 4 4.58 -3.72 -17.42
N ALA A 5 3.79 -4.68 -16.98
CA ALA A 5 2.33 -4.57 -16.91
C ALA A 5 1.90 -4.72 -15.45
N ARG A 6 1.31 -3.66 -14.89
CA ARG A 6 0.81 -3.67 -13.52
C ARG A 6 -0.34 -4.69 -13.38
N PRO A 7 -0.28 -5.60 -12.39
CA PRO A 7 -1.39 -6.50 -12.10
C PRO A 7 -2.68 -5.73 -11.80
N ALA A 8 -3.81 -6.25 -12.29
CA ALA A 8 -5.11 -5.79 -11.83
C ALA A 8 -5.29 -6.17 -10.36
N VAL A 9 -5.77 -5.22 -9.56
CA VAL A 9 -6.11 -5.45 -8.15
C VAL A 9 -7.58 -5.16 -7.93
N ALA A 10 -8.19 -5.86 -6.97
CA ALA A 10 -9.61 -5.70 -6.70
C ALA A 10 -9.88 -4.33 -6.07
N ASP A 11 -10.84 -3.60 -6.65
CA ASP A 11 -11.41 -2.41 -6.00
C ASP A 11 -12.12 -2.81 -4.72
N ARG A 12 -11.87 -2.06 -3.64
CA ARG A 12 -12.51 -2.28 -2.33
C ARG A 12 -13.44 -1.14 -2.00
N VAL A 13 -14.63 -1.50 -1.50
CA VAL A 13 -15.56 -0.55 -0.90
C VAL A 13 -15.26 -0.49 0.59
N PHE A 14 -14.87 0.69 1.07
CA PHE A 14 -14.65 0.93 2.49
C PHE A 14 -15.97 1.32 3.16
N ILE A 15 -16.26 0.71 4.31
CA ILE A 15 -17.47 0.98 5.07
C ILE A 15 -17.11 1.84 6.28
N GLY A 16 -17.84 2.93 6.47
CA GLY A 16 -17.69 3.81 7.62
C GLY A 16 -18.30 3.24 8.88
N GLU A 17 -18.06 3.92 10.00
CA GLU A 17 -18.58 3.54 11.32
C GLU A 17 -20.12 3.55 11.35
N ASP A 18 -20.76 4.32 10.47
CA ASP A 18 -22.21 4.37 10.29
C ASP A 18 -22.77 3.22 9.43
N GLY A 19 -21.91 2.28 9.03
CA GLY A 19 -22.26 1.14 8.19
C GLY A 19 -22.47 1.49 6.71
N ARG A 20 -22.15 2.72 6.27
CA ARG A 20 -22.33 3.14 4.88
C ARG A 20 -21.02 3.11 4.09
N PRO A 21 -21.07 2.85 2.78
CA PRO A 21 -19.91 3.03 1.91
C PRO A 21 -19.36 4.45 1.99
N ILE A 22 -18.04 4.56 2.04
CA ILE A 22 -17.30 5.82 1.95
C ILE A 22 -16.86 5.99 0.49
N PRO A 23 -17.44 6.93 -0.27
CA PRO A 23 -16.94 7.26 -1.59
C PRO A 23 -15.49 7.76 -1.54
N TYR A 24 -14.76 7.50 -2.62
CA TYR A 24 -13.37 7.92 -2.73
C TYR A 24 -13.25 9.46 -2.58
N GLY A 25 -12.34 9.90 -1.71
CA GLY A 25 -12.09 11.32 -1.46
C GLY A 25 -13.12 12.03 -0.59
N THR A 26 -14.20 11.38 -0.16
CA THR A 26 -15.29 12.07 0.56
C THR A 26 -15.30 11.80 2.07
N ARG A 27 -14.36 10.99 2.59
CA ARG A 27 -14.33 10.63 4.02
C ARG A 27 -14.38 11.86 4.94
N TRP A 28 -13.64 12.91 4.56
CA TRP A 28 -13.51 14.13 5.34
C TRP A 28 -14.24 15.32 4.70
N GLN A 29 -15.10 15.08 3.71
CA GLN A 29 -15.92 16.11 3.06
C GLN A 29 -15.15 17.33 2.53
N GLY A 30 -13.90 17.13 2.10
CA GLY A 30 -13.02 18.19 1.61
C GLY A 30 -12.22 18.91 2.70
N GLU A 31 -12.38 18.53 3.97
CA GLU A 31 -11.53 18.96 5.07
C GLU A 31 -10.29 18.05 5.21
N SER A 32 -9.30 18.52 5.98
CA SER A 32 -8.14 17.71 6.34
C SER A 32 -8.55 16.60 7.32
N PRO A 33 -7.95 15.40 7.22
CA PRO A 33 -8.08 14.38 8.25
C PRO A 33 -7.68 14.95 9.63
N PRO A 34 -8.36 14.58 10.73
CA PRO A 34 -7.90 14.86 12.08
C PRO A 34 -6.50 14.31 12.34
N ASP A 35 -5.71 14.96 13.19
CA ASP A 35 -4.31 14.57 13.47
C ASP A 35 -4.21 13.11 13.93
N GLU A 36 -5.15 12.65 14.77
CA GLU A 36 -5.18 11.26 15.23
C GLU A 36 -5.29 10.23 14.10
N SER A 37 -5.83 10.62 12.94
CA SER A 37 -6.01 9.72 11.79
C SER A 37 -4.69 9.30 11.14
N TYR A 38 -3.60 10.06 11.35
CA TYR A 38 -2.28 9.73 10.83
C TYR A 38 -1.54 8.66 11.64
N SER A 39 -2.03 8.34 12.85
CA SER A 39 -1.46 7.32 13.73
C SER A 39 -2.31 6.06 13.82
N VAL A 40 -3.37 5.96 13.00
CA VAL A 40 -4.29 4.81 13.01
C VAL A 40 -3.66 3.63 12.26
N THR A 41 -3.48 2.52 12.98
CA THR A 41 -2.98 1.23 12.47
C THR A 41 -4.11 0.22 12.22
N SER A 42 -5.36 0.67 12.08
CA SER A 42 -6.49 -0.16 11.67
C SER A 42 -6.60 -0.26 10.14
N ASP A 43 -7.38 -1.25 9.68
CA ASP A 43 -7.73 -1.45 8.27
C ASP A 43 -6.50 -1.63 7.36
N LEU A 44 -5.41 -2.21 7.89
CA LEU A 44 -4.15 -2.41 7.15
C LEU A 44 -4.33 -3.31 5.92
N GLU A 45 -5.37 -4.14 5.89
CA GLU A 45 -5.72 -4.93 4.72
C GLU A 45 -6.00 -4.09 3.46
N ARG A 46 -6.27 -2.79 3.62
CA ARG A 46 -6.41 -1.83 2.50
C ARG A 46 -5.12 -1.70 1.69
N PHE A 47 -3.97 -1.98 2.30
CA PHE A 47 -2.66 -1.89 1.67
C PHE A 47 -2.17 -3.22 1.08
N GLN A 48 -2.88 -4.34 1.32
CA GLN A 48 -2.51 -5.65 0.77
C GLN A 48 -2.30 -5.65 -0.76
N PRO A 49 -3.11 -4.95 -1.57
CA PRO A 49 -2.87 -4.85 -3.01
C PRO A 49 -1.52 -4.22 -3.41
N LEU A 50 -0.90 -3.42 -2.53
CA LEU A 50 0.42 -2.84 -2.80
C LEU A 50 1.50 -3.91 -2.87
N HIS A 51 1.44 -4.92 -2.00
CA HIS A 51 2.38 -6.04 -2.01
C HIS A 51 2.29 -6.81 -3.32
N THR A 52 1.08 -7.13 -3.80
CA THR A 52 0.89 -7.80 -5.10
C THR A 52 1.51 -7.04 -6.27
N VAL A 53 1.42 -5.71 -6.25
CA VAL A 53 2.03 -4.87 -7.29
C VAL A 53 3.55 -4.81 -7.14
N ALA A 54 4.06 -4.73 -5.91
CA ALA A 54 5.49 -4.72 -5.62
C ALA A 54 6.16 -6.02 -6.07
N ASP A 55 5.56 -7.17 -5.75
CA ASP A 55 6.07 -8.50 -6.12
C ASP A 55 6.17 -8.64 -7.66
N ALA A 56 5.12 -8.23 -8.39
CA ALA A 56 5.12 -8.27 -9.85
C ALA A 56 6.16 -7.32 -10.47
N LEU A 57 6.43 -6.19 -9.83
CA LEU A 57 7.47 -5.27 -10.27
C LEU A 57 8.86 -5.87 -10.04
N LEU A 58 9.12 -6.46 -8.88
CA LEU A 58 10.38 -7.15 -8.58
C LEU A 58 10.64 -8.28 -9.57
N GLU A 59 9.64 -9.14 -9.81
CA GLU A 59 9.73 -10.22 -10.80
C GLU A 59 10.07 -9.68 -12.21
N HIS A 60 9.43 -8.57 -12.61
CA HIS A 60 9.72 -7.94 -13.88
C HIS A 60 11.17 -7.45 -13.94
N LEU A 61 11.67 -6.79 -12.89
CA LEU A 61 13.03 -6.25 -12.85
C LEU A 61 14.07 -7.38 -12.91
N GLU A 62 13.90 -8.43 -12.09
CA GLU A 62 14.78 -9.61 -12.08
C GLU A 62 14.87 -10.30 -13.44
N ARG A 63 13.74 -10.42 -14.14
CA ARG A 63 13.71 -11.08 -15.46
C ARG A 63 14.32 -10.21 -16.57
N THR A 64 14.29 -8.90 -16.39
CA THR A 64 14.54 -7.93 -17.47
C THR A 64 15.94 -7.35 -17.41
N TYR A 65 16.53 -7.28 -16.21
CA TYR A 65 17.82 -6.68 -15.95
C TYR A 65 18.70 -7.62 -15.15
N ASP A 66 20.01 -7.43 -15.24
CA ASP A 66 20.98 -8.13 -14.38
C ASP A 66 21.02 -7.43 -13.02
N VAL A 67 20.15 -7.85 -12.11
CA VAL A 67 19.98 -7.28 -10.77
C VAL A 67 20.03 -8.39 -9.71
N THR A 68 20.53 -8.02 -8.53
CA THR A 68 20.49 -8.89 -7.35
C THR A 68 19.36 -8.45 -6.45
N VAL A 69 18.54 -9.40 -5.99
CA VAL A 69 17.50 -9.16 -5.00
C VAL A 69 17.97 -9.67 -3.64
N GLU A 70 17.88 -8.79 -2.64
CA GLU A 70 18.26 -9.06 -1.27
C GLU A 70 17.01 -8.95 -0.39
N ASP A 71 16.62 -10.07 0.21
CA ASP A 71 15.60 -10.11 1.26
C ASP A 71 16.30 -9.89 2.60
N ASP A 72 16.37 -8.63 3.02
CA ASP A 72 16.93 -8.25 4.32
C ASP A 72 15.80 -7.84 5.28
N PRO A 73 15.44 -8.70 6.25
CA PRO A 73 14.41 -8.37 7.25
C PRO A 73 14.78 -7.15 8.10
N ALA A 74 16.06 -6.77 8.20
CA ALA A 74 16.47 -5.55 8.90
C ALA A 74 15.99 -4.27 8.20
N LEU A 75 15.75 -4.32 6.88
CA LEU A 75 15.16 -3.19 6.14
C LEU A 75 13.68 -3.00 6.46
N ALA A 76 12.95 -4.07 6.78
CA ALA A 76 11.55 -4.00 7.17
C ALA A 76 11.34 -3.37 8.56
N SER A 77 12.34 -3.43 9.44
CA SER A 77 12.26 -2.91 10.82
C SER A 77 12.72 -1.45 10.96
N ARG A 78 13.24 -0.82 9.90
CA ARG A 78 13.89 0.49 9.98
C ARG A 78 12.91 1.65 10.19
N ASP A 79 11.62 1.47 9.87
CA ASP A 79 10.58 2.51 10.03
C ASP A 79 10.13 2.73 11.48
N GLU A 80 10.40 1.81 12.43
CA GLU A 80 10.00 2.01 13.84
C GLU A 80 10.92 2.99 14.61
N ALA A 81 12.12 3.27 14.10
CA ALA A 81 13.13 4.08 14.81
C ALA A 81 13.16 5.56 14.40
N GLU A 82 12.56 5.95 13.26
CA GLU A 82 12.58 7.34 12.77
C GLU A 82 11.29 8.13 13.07
N ILE A 83 10.32 7.54 13.80
CA ILE A 83 9.05 8.20 14.22
C ILE A 83 9.06 8.57 15.73
N SER A 84 10.24 8.73 16.36
CA SER A 84 10.35 9.20 17.76
C SER A 84 10.86 10.63 17.89
#